data_AF-A0A2X2K353-F1
#
_entry.id   AF-A0A2X2K353-F1
#
_cell.length_a   1.000
_cell.length_b   1.000
_cell.length_c   1.000
_cell.angle_alpha   90.00
_cell.angle_beta   90.00
_cell.angle_gamma   90.00
#
_symmetry.space_group_name_H-M   'P 1'
#
loop_
_entity.id
_entity.type
_entity.pdbx_description
1 polymer ?
#
loop_
_entity_poly.entity_id
_entity_poly.type
_entity_poly.pdbx_seq_one_letter_code
_entity_poly.pdbx_strand_id
1 'polypeptide(L)'
;MGRQDIVVAKGADRPLIKPVAFASEIHGESGLDGPKLPSTPSRQAVAMPASDVIINKVMTSDTPVTIVATGPLTNVATALIREPRIAEHIESITLMGGGTFGNWTPTAEFNILGRC
;
A
#
# COMPACT_ATOMS: atom_id res chain seq x y z
N MET A 1 8.77 -12.03 -13.06
CA MET A 1 8.59 -10.84 -13.92
C MET A 1 9.89 -10.09 -14.25
N GLY A 2 11.09 -10.49 -13.78
CA GLY A 2 12.38 -9.92 -14.23
C GLY A 2 12.67 -8.45 -13.87
N ARG A 3 11.77 -7.75 -13.18
CA ARG A 3 11.87 -6.33 -12.81
C ARG A 3 12.62 -6.11 -11.49
N GLN A 4 13.89 -6.50 -11.46
CA GLN A 4 14.72 -6.34 -10.27
C GLN A 4 15.12 -4.89 -10.01
N ASP A 5 14.89 -3.98 -10.96
CA ASP A 5 15.11 -2.53 -10.83
C ASP A 5 14.09 -1.85 -9.89
N ILE A 6 12.88 -2.41 -9.75
CA ILE A 6 11.80 -1.81 -8.96
C ILE A 6 12.07 -1.97 -7.47
N VAL A 7 12.12 -0.84 -6.76
CA VAL A 7 12.28 -0.80 -5.30
C VAL A 7 11.04 -1.39 -4.63
N VAL A 8 11.27 -2.32 -3.70
CA VAL A 8 10.25 -2.87 -2.80
C VAL A 8 10.64 -2.49 -1.37
N ALA A 9 9.69 -1.96 -0.61
CA ALA A 9 9.88 -1.53 0.77
C ALA A 9 8.79 -2.10 1.66
N LYS A 10 9.13 -2.39 2.93
CA LYS A 10 8.15 -2.84 3.92
C LYS A 10 7.30 -1.64 4.36
N GLY A 11 5.98 -1.77 4.28
CA GLY A 11 5.04 -0.77 4.76
C GLY A 11 4.70 -0.90 6.24
N ALA A 12 3.71 -0.11 6.67
CA ALA A 12 3.10 -0.24 7.98
C ALA A 12 2.53 -1.65 8.20
N ASP A 13 2.72 -2.19 9.40
CA ASP A 13 2.25 -3.51 9.83
C ASP A 13 0.85 -3.48 10.46
N ARG A 14 0.27 -2.29 10.61
CA ARG A 14 -1.08 -2.08 11.17
C ARG A 14 -1.71 -0.79 10.66
N PRO A 15 -3.04 -0.65 10.75
CA PRO A 15 -3.73 0.62 10.52
C PRO A 15 -3.27 1.71 11.51
N LEU A 16 -3.50 2.99 11.17
CA LEU A 16 -3.12 4.13 12.03
C LEU A 16 -3.76 4.10 13.43
N ILE A 17 -5.03 3.67 13.51
CA ILE A 17 -5.85 3.76 14.72
C ILE A 17 -6.58 2.44 15.00
N LYS A 18 -7.08 1.77 13.96
CA LYS A 18 -7.93 0.58 14.12
C LYS A 18 -7.12 -0.69 14.41
N PRO A 19 -7.75 -1.71 15.02
CA PRO A 19 -7.18 -3.05 15.08
C PRO A 19 -6.94 -3.63 13.69
N VAL A 20 -5.86 -4.41 13.58
CA VAL A 20 -5.49 -5.21 12.40
C VAL A 20 -6.60 -6.23 12.10
N ALA A 21 -6.88 -6.47 10.81
CA ALA A 21 -7.80 -7.51 10.39
C ALA A 21 -7.50 -7.94 8.96
N PHE A 22 -7.21 -9.23 8.79
CA PHE A 22 -6.79 -9.81 7.52
C PHE A 22 -7.98 -10.42 6.76
N ALA A 23 -7.87 -10.48 5.44
CA ALA A 23 -8.83 -11.15 4.55
C ALA A 23 -8.36 -12.56 4.14
N SER A 24 -7.86 -13.35 5.10
CA SER A 24 -7.32 -14.70 4.85
C SER A 24 -8.36 -15.67 4.26
N GLU A 25 -9.64 -15.46 4.55
CA GLU A 25 -10.74 -16.25 3.95
C GLU A 25 -10.89 -16.03 2.43
N ILE A 26 -10.39 -14.90 1.92
CA ILE A 26 -10.45 -14.53 0.49
C ILE A 26 -9.14 -14.83 -0.23
N HIS A 27 -8.00 -14.55 0.43
CA HIS A 27 -6.67 -14.62 -0.19
C HIS A 27 -5.84 -15.84 0.23
N GLY A 28 -6.34 -16.65 1.16
CA GLY A 28 -5.65 -17.80 1.71
C GLY A 28 -4.60 -17.43 2.78
N GLU A 29 -3.85 -18.43 3.23
CA GLU A 29 -2.86 -18.25 4.33
C GLU A 29 -1.64 -17.46 3.87
N SER A 30 -1.17 -17.69 2.64
CA SER A 30 -0.03 -16.94 2.08
C SER A 30 -0.42 -15.56 1.53
N GLY A 31 -1.72 -15.29 1.36
CA GLY A 31 -2.25 -14.14 0.63
C GLY A 31 -2.18 -14.27 -0.90
N LEU A 32 -1.60 -15.35 -1.43
CA LEU A 32 -1.46 -15.66 -2.85
C LEU A 32 -1.67 -17.17 -3.12
N ASP A 33 -2.59 -17.81 -2.37
CA ASP A 33 -2.82 -19.25 -2.47
C ASP A 33 -3.32 -19.66 -3.87
N GLY A 34 -2.99 -20.89 -4.29
CA GLY A 34 -3.34 -21.47 -5.60
C GLY A 34 -2.10 -21.87 -6.42
N PRO A 35 -1.32 -20.92 -6.94
CA PRO A 35 -0.09 -21.22 -7.67
C PRO A 35 1.08 -21.59 -6.75
N LYS A 36 1.99 -22.43 -7.25
CA LYS A 36 3.27 -22.71 -6.58
C LYS A 36 4.28 -21.60 -6.89
N LEU A 37 4.55 -20.73 -5.93
CA LEU A 37 5.55 -19.67 -6.04
C LEU A 37 6.95 -20.15 -5.60
N PRO A 38 8.05 -19.50 -6.06
CA PRO A 38 9.39 -19.74 -5.52
C PRO A 38 9.42 -19.47 -4.01
N SER A 39 10.06 -20.36 -3.25
CA SER A 39 10.16 -20.22 -1.79
C SER A 39 11.05 -19.06 -1.35
N THR A 40 11.93 -18.58 -2.24
CA THR A 40 12.83 -17.47 -1.98
C THR A 40 12.54 -16.31 -2.94
N PRO A 41 12.32 -15.09 -2.43
CA PRO A 41 12.20 -13.92 -3.28
C PRO A 41 13.54 -13.63 -3.95
N SER A 42 13.52 -13.24 -5.22
CA SER A 42 14.72 -12.88 -5.97
C SER A 42 15.36 -11.55 -5.53
N ARG A 43 14.73 -10.83 -4.59
CA ARG A 43 15.18 -9.53 -4.07
C ARG A 43 14.69 -9.35 -2.63
N GLN A 44 15.50 -8.69 -1.81
CA GLN A 44 15.11 -8.22 -0.49
C GLN A 44 14.50 -6.82 -0.55
N ALA A 45 13.55 -6.55 0.34
CA ALA A 45 13.06 -5.20 0.55
C ALA A 45 14.20 -4.29 1.01
N VAL A 46 14.17 -3.02 0.61
CA VAL A 46 15.13 -2.02 1.10
C VAL A 46 14.93 -1.78 2.59
N ALA A 47 16.00 -1.46 3.30
CA ALA A 47 15.99 -1.09 4.72
C ALA A 47 15.46 0.35 4.95
N MET A 48 14.34 0.67 4.30
CA MET A 48 13.67 1.97 4.38
C MET A 48 12.15 1.73 4.46
N PRO A 49 11.43 2.36 5.40
CA PRO A 49 9.98 2.26 5.48
C PRO A 49 9.29 2.72 4.19
N ALA A 50 8.18 2.10 3.80
CA ALA A 50 7.47 2.46 2.58
C ALA A 50 7.03 3.94 2.56
N SER A 51 6.65 4.52 3.71
CA SER A 51 6.32 5.95 3.78
C SER A 51 7.50 6.84 3.40
N ASP A 52 8.73 6.46 3.79
CA ASP A 52 9.94 7.22 3.46
C ASP A 52 10.31 7.04 1.99
N VAL A 53 10.09 5.84 1.44
CA VAL A 53 10.24 5.61 0.00
C VAL A 53 9.25 6.47 -0.79
N ILE A 54 7.99 6.57 -0.36
CA ILE A 54 7.00 7.46 -0.99
C ILE A 54 7.48 8.91 -0.93
N ILE A 55 7.85 9.40 0.25
CA ILE A 55 8.33 10.79 0.42
C ILE A 55 9.54 11.06 -0.48
N ASN A 56 10.56 10.21 -0.41
CA ASN A 56 11.78 10.38 -1.20
C ASN A 56 11.47 10.35 -2.69
N LYS A 57 10.67 9.39 -3.17
CA LYS A 57 10.33 9.28 -4.59
C LYS A 57 9.54 10.48 -5.09
N VAL A 58 8.60 11.01 -4.31
CA VAL A 58 7.83 12.19 -4.70
C VAL A 58 8.71 13.43 -4.71
N MET A 59 9.51 13.65 -3.65
CA MET A 59 10.32 14.87 -3.52
C MET A 59 11.53 14.93 -4.45
N THR A 60 12.07 13.79 -4.88
CA THR A 60 13.22 13.75 -5.81
C THR A 60 12.81 13.50 -7.27
N SER A 61 11.51 13.44 -7.57
CA SER A 61 11.05 13.23 -8.94
C SER A 61 11.09 14.57 -9.68
N ASP A 62 11.67 14.58 -10.89
CA ASP A 62 11.69 15.77 -11.75
C ASP A 62 10.29 16.13 -12.28
N THR A 63 9.35 15.19 -12.22
CA THR A 63 7.95 15.36 -12.63
C THR A 63 6.99 14.95 -11.52
N PRO A 64 5.77 15.51 -11.48
CA PRO A 64 4.73 15.08 -10.55
C PRO A 64 4.51 13.55 -10.57
N VAL A 65 4.29 12.96 -9.40
CA VAL A 65 4.17 11.50 -9.24
C VAL A 65 2.70 11.11 -9.06
N THR A 66 2.26 10.11 -9.81
CA THR A 66 0.96 9.45 -9.57
C THR A 66 1.13 8.27 -8.61
N ILE A 67 0.34 8.26 -7.53
CA ILE A 67 0.30 7.17 -6.55
C ILE A 67 -0.87 6.24 -6.90
N VAL A 68 -0.59 4.94 -7.05
CA VAL A 68 -1.63 3.91 -7.22
C VAL A 68 -1.73 3.09 -5.94
N ALA A 69 -2.86 3.20 -5.24
CA ALA A 69 -3.09 2.55 -3.95
C ALA A 69 -4.19 1.48 -4.07
N THR A 70 -3.79 0.20 -3.99
CA THR A 70 -4.72 -0.95 -4.11
C THR A 70 -5.01 -1.66 -2.79
N GLY A 71 -4.47 -1.13 -1.69
CA GLY A 71 -4.73 -1.59 -0.33
C GLY A 71 -5.09 -0.43 0.59
N PRO A 72 -5.12 -0.65 1.92
CA PRO A 72 -5.39 0.41 2.89
C PRO A 72 -4.42 1.59 2.76
N LEU A 73 -4.94 2.80 2.93
CA LEU A 73 -4.21 4.05 2.71
C LEU A 73 -3.17 4.39 3.79
N THR A 74 -2.87 3.49 4.73
CA THR A 74 -2.01 3.73 5.90
C THR A 74 -0.65 4.33 5.50
N ASN A 75 0.03 3.79 4.49
CA ASN A 75 1.34 4.28 4.06
C ASN A 75 1.25 5.66 3.40
N VAL A 76 0.24 5.88 2.57
CA VAL A 76 0.01 7.17 1.88
C VAL A 76 -0.33 8.25 2.91
N ALA A 77 -1.24 7.95 3.84
CA ALA A 77 -1.58 8.84 4.94
C ALA A 77 -0.35 9.14 5.82
N THR A 78 0.45 8.14 6.18
CA THR A 78 1.69 8.33 6.95
C THR A 78 2.67 9.24 6.23
N ALA A 79 2.83 9.08 4.91
CA ALA A 79 3.70 9.93 4.11
C ALA A 79 3.22 11.40 4.10
N LEU A 80 1.93 11.63 3.82
CA LEU A 80 1.32 12.97 3.81
C LEU A 80 1.36 13.66 5.19
N ILE A 81 1.16 12.89 6.28
CA ILE A 81 1.24 13.43 7.65
C ILE A 81 2.67 13.84 7.98
N ARG A 82 3.66 13.04 7.59
CA ARG A 82 5.08 13.28 7.92
C ARG A 82 5.73 14.34 7.05
N GLU A 83 5.33 14.43 5.78
CA GLU A 83 5.83 15.42 4.83
C GLU A 83 4.68 15.98 3.99
N PRO A 84 3.94 16.99 4.48
CA PRO A 84 2.80 17.56 3.76
C PRO A 84 3.15 18.16 2.39
N ARG A 85 4.41 18.58 2.17
CA ARG A 85 4.85 19.17 0.89
C ARG A 85 4.78 18.21 -0.29
N ILE A 86 4.74 16.89 -0.03
CA ILE A 86 4.56 15.91 -1.12
C ILE A 86 3.21 16.10 -1.82
N ALA A 87 2.20 16.67 -1.17
CA ALA A 87 0.89 16.91 -1.78
C ALA A 87 0.97 17.84 -3.02
N GLU A 88 1.94 18.77 -3.04
CA GLU A 88 2.15 19.69 -4.16
C GLU A 88 2.86 19.01 -5.36
N HIS A 89 3.50 17.87 -5.12
CA HIS A 89 4.28 17.12 -6.10
C HIS A 89 3.60 15.81 -6.52
N ILE A 90 2.45 15.49 -5.92
CA ILE A 90 1.61 14.37 -6.32
C ILE A 90 0.68 14.86 -7.42
N GLU A 91 0.75 14.24 -8.59
CA GLU A 91 -0.19 14.50 -9.69
C GLU A 91 -1.59 14.01 -9.33
N SER A 92 -1.66 12.75 -8.87
CA SER A 92 -2.92 12.12 -8.50
C SER A 92 -2.71 10.95 -7.54
N ILE A 93 -3.76 10.62 -6.79
CA ILE A 93 -3.85 9.38 -6.01
C ILE A 93 -4.99 8.58 -6.61
N THR A 94 -4.66 7.56 -7.41
CA THR A 94 -5.64 6.61 -7.96
C THR A 94 -5.75 5.44 -6.98
N LEU A 95 -6.90 5.31 -6.33
CA LEU A 95 -7.12 4.27 -5.31
C LEU A 95 -8.18 3.27 -5.73
N MET A 96 -8.00 2.01 -5.31
CA MET A 96 -9.05 1.00 -5.30
C MET A 96 -9.59 0.90 -3.87
N GLY A 97 -10.83 1.33 -3.69
CA GLY A 97 -11.50 1.28 -2.41
C GLY A 97 -12.78 2.09 -2.40
N GLY A 98 -13.67 1.75 -1.48
CA GLY A 98 -14.99 2.36 -1.35
C GLY A 98 -16.02 1.73 -2.29
N GLY A 99 -17.27 2.19 -2.18
CA GLY A 99 -18.38 1.69 -2.98
C GLY A 99 -19.72 2.14 -2.42
N THR A 100 -20.75 2.06 -3.26
CA THR A 100 -22.14 2.34 -2.83
C THR A 100 -22.63 1.32 -1.79
N PHE A 101 -22.11 0.10 -1.85
CA PHE A 101 -22.35 -0.98 -0.89
C PHE A 101 -21.02 -1.50 -0.35
N GLY A 102 -21.02 -2.02 0.88
CA GLY A 102 -19.82 -2.60 1.47
C GLY A 102 -19.58 -4.06 1.04
N ASN A 103 -18.30 -4.45 1.01
CA ASN A 103 -17.89 -5.85 0.81
C ASN A 103 -17.34 -6.51 2.09
N TRP A 104 -17.18 -5.74 3.18
CA TRP A 104 -16.66 -6.22 4.46
C TRP A 104 -17.67 -6.04 5.60
N THR A 105 -18.32 -4.87 5.66
CA THR A 105 -19.55 -4.67 6.44
C THR A 105 -20.68 -4.30 5.49
N PRO A 106 -21.95 -4.21 5.92
CA PRO A 106 -23.03 -3.82 5.02
C PRO A 106 -22.79 -2.49 4.28
N THR A 107 -22.00 -1.57 4.87
CA THR A 107 -21.79 -0.22 4.35
C THR A 107 -20.32 0.16 4.15
N ALA A 108 -19.37 -0.74 4.38
CA ALA A 108 -17.94 -0.43 4.26
C ALA A 108 -17.18 -1.45 3.41
N GLU A 109 -16.31 -0.91 2.56
CA GLU A 109 -15.34 -1.65 1.76
C GLU A 109 -14.04 -1.87 2.57
N PHE A 110 -13.39 -3.01 2.40
CA PHE A 110 -12.22 -3.47 3.15
C PHE A 110 -11.09 -2.43 3.27
N ASN A 111 -10.61 -1.88 2.15
CA ASN A 111 -9.50 -0.93 2.12
C ASN A 111 -9.85 0.37 2.86
N ILE A 112 -11.05 0.93 2.60
CA ILE A 112 -11.51 2.18 3.25
C ILE A 112 -11.85 1.98 4.72
N LEU A 113 -12.33 0.78 5.10
CA LEU A 113 -12.57 0.46 6.50
C LEU A 113 -11.26 0.41 7.31
N GLY A 114 -10.11 0.28 6.65
CA GLY A 114 -8.77 0.26 7.25
C GLY A 114 -8.44 -1.09 7.84
N ARG A 115 -8.70 -2.17 7.10
CA ARG A 115 -8.36 -3.54 7.46
C ARG A 115 -7.03 -3.91 6.80
N CYS A 116 -6.05 -4.33 7.59
CA CYS A 116 -4.72 -4.73 7.16
C CYS A 116 -4.47 -6.17 7.58
#